data_AF-A0ABC8L9C2-F1
#
_entry.id   AF-A0ABC8L9C2-F1
#
_cell.length_a   1.000
_cell.length_b   1.000
_cell.length_c   1.000
_cell.angle_alpha   90.00
_cell.angle_beta   90.00
_cell.angle_gamma   90.00
#
_symmetry.space_group_name_H-M   'P 1'
#
loop_
_entity.id
_entity.type
_entity.pdbx_description
1 polymer ?
#
loop_
_entity_poly.entity_id
_entity_poly.type
_entity_poly.pdbx_seq_one_letter_code
_entity_poly.pdbx_strand_id
1 'polypeptide(L)'
;MREEPFFQCRFLASCLIFFFFVHLPQAFTYNAHLINPCSAHGFPPIFNPRLLKAYKALQSWKHTITSDPNGFTSNWCGPNVCNYTGVFCAPALDNPYISTVAGIDLNRANIAGYLPVELGLLTDLALFHINSNRFEGQLPKSLNCLKLLHELDVSNNKLSGEFPSVIFSLPSLKFLDIRFNEFYGDVPSQLFDLTLDALFINNNKFRFRLPKNIGNSPVSVLVLANNDLQGSCLPQSFYNMGKTLHEVILTNSQIGGCLNREVGLLNQLTVFDVSFNNLVGSLPETMGDMKSLEQLNIENNKFSGYIPESICRLPSLENFTYSYNFFSGEPPVCLRLQEFDDRGNCLPLRPMQRSPAECKSFSSYPINCASFGCSPPSPPPPPPPSPPPPPPYVYPSPPPPPYEYPPPPCALPTPVHY
;
A
#
# COMPACT_ATOMS: atom_id res chain seq x y z
N MET A 1 -11.74 -3.65 21.47
CA MET A 1 -11.28 -2.55 20.61
C MET A 1 -12.17 -2.56 19.39
N ARG A 2 -12.83 -1.44 19.07
CA ARG A 2 -13.75 -1.37 17.93
C ARG A 2 -12.94 -1.63 16.65
N GLU A 3 -13.37 -2.60 15.85
CA GLU A 3 -12.93 -2.70 14.46
C GLU A 3 -13.35 -1.38 13.77
N GLU A 4 -12.41 -0.70 13.12
CA GLU A 4 -12.73 0.37 12.17
C GLU A 4 -13.61 -0.25 11.08
N PRO A 5 -14.86 0.22 10.87
CA PRO A 5 -15.80 -0.40 9.94
C PRO A 5 -15.45 -0.17 8.45
N PHE A 6 -14.32 0.46 8.14
CA PHE A 6 -13.99 0.96 6.81
C PHE A 6 -13.38 -0.07 5.84
N PHE A 7 -13.04 -1.28 6.30
CA PHE A 7 -12.33 -2.28 5.46
C PHE A 7 -13.24 -3.25 4.68
N GLN A 8 -14.56 -3.16 4.79
CA GLN A 8 -15.49 -4.04 4.08
C GLN A 8 -16.12 -3.36 2.86
N CYS A 9 -15.44 -3.51 1.72
CA CYS A 9 -15.94 -3.47 0.33
C CYS A 9 -15.04 -2.60 -0.56
N ARG A 10 -14.05 -3.23 -1.23
CA ARG A 10 -13.64 -2.95 -2.63
C ARG A 10 -12.36 -3.68 -3.11
N PHE A 11 -11.88 -4.73 -2.44
CA PHE A 11 -10.87 -5.65 -3.00
C PHE A 11 -11.44 -6.69 -4.00
N LEU A 12 -12.51 -6.37 -4.72
CA LEU A 12 -13.13 -7.30 -5.68
C LEU A 12 -12.47 -7.30 -7.07
N ALA A 13 -11.62 -6.31 -7.39
CA ALA A 13 -11.15 -6.15 -8.77
C ALA A 13 -9.97 -7.06 -9.19
N SER A 14 -9.12 -7.51 -8.26
CA SER A 14 -7.99 -8.43 -8.58
C SER A 14 -8.24 -9.89 -8.19
N CYS A 15 -9.31 -10.16 -7.44
CA CYS A 15 -9.71 -11.52 -7.01
C CYS A 15 -10.49 -12.32 -8.07
N LEU A 16 -10.92 -11.67 -9.17
CA LEU A 16 -11.84 -12.26 -10.15
C LEU A 16 -11.26 -13.41 -11.00
N ILE A 17 -9.95 -13.66 -10.97
CA ILE A 17 -9.33 -14.75 -11.75
C ILE A 17 -9.20 -16.06 -10.93
N PHE A 18 -9.34 -16.03 -9.60
CA PHE A 18 -9.23 -17.25 -8.77
C PHE A 18 -10.47 -17.61 -7.94
N PHE A 19 -11.47 -16.72 -7.86
CA PHE A 19 -12.72 -16.98 -7.12
C PHE A 19 -13.61 -18.08 -7.72
N PHE A 20 -13.28 -18.65 -8.88
CA PHE A 20 -14.08 -19.72 -9.50
C PHE A 20 -13.88 -21.13 -8.90
N PHE A 21 -13.01 -21.32 -7.90
CA PHE A 21 -12.79 -22.64 -7.28
C PHE A 21 -13.17 -22.78 -5.80
N VAL A 22 -13.70 -21.73 -5.16
CA VAL A 22 -14.00 -21.78 -3.70
C VAL A 22 -15.43 -21.32 -3.41
N HIS A 23 -16.45 -21.84 -4.09
CA HIS A 23 -17.83 -21.72 -3.62
C HIS A 23 -18.69 -22.93 -4.02
N LEU A 24 -18.87 -23.84 -3.06
CA LEU A 24 -20.08 -24.64 -2.87
C LEU A 24 -20.09 -25.15 -1.41
N PRO A 25 -20.95 -24.62 -0.52
CA PRO A 25 -21.23 -25.28 0.74
C PRO A 25 -22.24 -26.38 0.48
N GLN A 26 -21.81 -27.64 0.36
CA GLN A 26 -22.72 -28.75 0.56
C GLN A 26 -22.89 -28.97 2.07
N ALA A 27 -23.96 -28.37 2.61
CA ALA A 27 -24.50 -28.76 3.89
C ALA A 27 -25.06 -30.19 3.78
N PHE A 28 -24.25 -31.18 4.12
CA PHE A 28 -24.73 -32.51 4.47
C PHE A 28 -24.58 -32.69 5.98
N THR A 29 -25.68 -32.50 6.71
CA THR A 29 -25.81 -33.00 8.08
C THR A 29 -25.93 -34.52 8.02
N TYR A 30 -24.80 -35.22 8.06
CA TYR A 30 -24.76 -36.64 8.40
C TYR A 30 -24.49 -36.77 9.90
N ASN A 31 -25.45 -37.37 10.61
CA ASN A 31 -25.22 -37.98 11.93
C ASN A 31 -24.24 -39.14 11.74
N ALA A 32 -22.95 -38.85 11.75
CA ALA A 32 -21.89 -39.84 11.80
C ALA A 32 -21.46 -40.01 13.26
N HIS A 33 -21.56 -41.25 13.75
CA HIS A 33 -20.94 -41.68 14.99
C HIS A 33 -19.53 -41.09 15.14
N LEU A 34 -19.17 -40.72 16.38
CA LEU A 34 -17.85 -40.28 16.84
C LEU A 34 -16.75 -41.31 16.50
N ILE A 35 -16.36 -41.40 15.23
CA ILE A 35 -15.12 -42.03 14.82
C ILE A 35 -14.05 -40.98 15.08
N ASN A 36 -13.19 -41.23 16.07
CA ASN A 36 -12.00 -40.40 16.25
C ASN A 36 -11.18 -40.45 14.94
N PRO A 37 -11.08 -39.33 14.19
CA PRO A 37 -10.38 -39.33 12.90
C PRO A 37 -8.88 -39.67 13.06
N CYS A 38 -8.37 -39.58 14.28
CA CYS A 38 -6.98 -39.84 14.63
C CYS A 38 -6.78 -41.22 15.29
N SER A 39 -7.66 -42.20 15.06
CA SER A 39 -7.52 -43.55 15.62
C SER A 39 -6.18 -44.20 15.25
N ALA A 40 -5.60 -44.96 16.18
CA ALA A 40 -4.23 -45.48 16.16
C ALA A 40 -3.96 -46.65 15.17
N HIS A 41 -4.75 -46.75 14.10
CA HIS A 41 -4.49 -47.73 13.04
C HIS A 41 -3.41 -47.19 12.09
N GLY A 42 -2.54 -48.07 11.61
CA GLY A 42 -1.51 -47.72 10.64
C GLY A 42 -2.12 -47.06 9.42
N PHE A 43 -1.81 -45.79 9.21
CA PHE A 43 -2.29 -45.06 8.04
C PHE A 43 -1.64 -45.60 6.76
N PRO A 44 -2.38 -45.67 5.64
CA PRO A 44 -1.78 -46.04 4.36
C PRO A 44 -0.72 -45.00 3.94
N PRO A 45 0.28 -45.39 3.15
CA PRO A 45 1.33 -44.49 2.70
C PRO A 45 0.78 -43.38 1.78
N ILE A 46 1.32 -42.16 1.92
CA ILE A 46 1.02 -41.04 1.03
C ILE A 46 1.90 -41.17 -0.22
N PHE A 47 1.31 -41.56 -1.35
CA PHE A 47 2.04 -41.75 -2.61
C PHE A 47 2.34 -40.44 -3.35
N ASN A 48 1.53 -39.40 -3.16
CA ASN A 48 1.76 -38.08 -3.75
C ASN A 48 2.89 -37.37 -2.97
N PRO A 49 4.08 -37.14 -3.56
CA PRO A 49 5.20 -36.55 -2.84
C PRO A 49 4.94 -35.12 -2.33
N ARG A 50 4.06 -34.36 -2.98
CA ARG A 50 3.68 -32.99 -2.56
C ARG A 50 2.83 -33.05 -1.30
N LEU A 51 1.82 -33.92 -1.28
CA LEU A 51 0.99 -34.13 -0.09
C LEU A 51 1.78 -34.78 1.04
N LEU A 52 2.80 -35.60 0.75
CA LEU A 52 3.70 -36.13 1.77
C LEU A 52 4.55 -35.02 2.42
N LYS A 53 5.07 -34.08 1.62
CA LYS A 53 5.75 -32.88 2.16
C LYS A 53 4.79 -32.01 2.99
N ALA A 54 3.57 -31.81 2.49
CA ALA A 54 2.55 -31.04 3.20
C ALA A 54 2.15 -31.69 4.53
N TYR A 55 1.96 -33.01 4.55
CA TYR A 55 1.73 -33.77 5.78
C TYR A 55 2.83 -33.52 6.80
N LYS A 56 4.12 -33.64 6.39
CA LYS A 56 5.25 -33.37 7.28
C LYS A 56 5.21 -31.94 7.83
N ALA A 57 4.98 -30.95 6.98
CA ALA A 57 4.89 -29.55 7.40
C ALA A 57 3.77 -29.30 8.41
N LEU A 58 2.56 -29.80 8.12
CA LEU A 58 1.37 -29.59 8.93
C LEU A 58 1.41 -30.38 10.25
N GLN A 59 1.99 -31.59 10.26
CA GLN A 59 2.21 -32.31 11.50
C GLN A 59 3.27 -31.63 12.38
N SER A 60 4.36 -31.12 11.79
CA SER A 60 5.33 -30.30 12.52
C SER A 60 4.67 -29.05 13.09
N TRP A 61 3.85 -28.34 12.31
CA TRP A 61 3.12 -27.15 12.79
C TRP A 61 2.09 -27.48 13.86
N LYS A 62 1.36 -28.58 13.73
CA LYS A 62 0.46 -29.07 14.80
C LYS A 62 1.22 -29.29 16.11
N HIS A 63 2.46 -29.77 16.04
CA HIS A 63 3.28 -30.00 17.23
C HIS A 63 3.76 -28.71 17.90
N THR A 64 3.82 -27.60 17.17
CA THR A 64 4.17 -26.28 17.74
C THR A 64 2.96 -25.53 18.31
N ILE A 65 1.74 -26.00 18.04
CA ILE A 65 0.51 -25.41 18.58
C ILE A 65 0.41 -25.76 20.07
N THR A 66 0.44 -24.73 20.91
CA THR A 66 0.36 -24.84 22.37
C THR A 66 -1.07 -24.69 22.89
N SER A 67 -1.98 -24.09 22.11
CA SER A 67 -3.37 -23.93 22.47
C SER A 67 -4.26 -23.81 21.23
N ASP A 68 -5.28 -24.67 21.14
CA ASP A 68 -6.30 -24.67 20.09
C ASP A 68 -7.69 -24.80 20.75
N PRO A 69 -8.23 -23.70 21.31
CA PRO A 69 -9.44 -23.73 22.13
C PRO A 69 -10.70 -24.15 21.37
N ASN A 70 -10.69 -23.94 20.05
CA ASN A 70 -11.82 -24.27 19.17
C ASN A 70 -11.64 -25.62 18.47
N GLY A 71 -10.53 -26.32 18.71
CA GLY A 71 -10.22 -27.60 18.08
C GLY A 71 -10.11 -27.52 16.55
N PHE A 72 -9.65 -26.40 16.00
CA PHE A 72 -9.49 -26.20 14.55
C PHE A 72 -8.60 -27.28 13.92
N THR A 73 -7.53 -27.66 14.61
CA THR A 73 -6.56 -28.65 14.15
C THR A 73 -6.89 -30.07 14.60
N SER A 74 -8.07 -30.31 15.16
CA SER A 74 -8.48 -31.62 15.68
C SER A 74 -8.44 -32.72 14.61
N ASN A 75 -8.84 -32.41 13.37
CA ASN A 75 -8.83 -33.34 12.24
C ASN A 75 -7.50 -33.38 11.46
N TRP A 76 -6.46 -32.66 11.91
CA TRP A 76 -5.13 -32.75 11.30
C TRP A 76 -4.43 -34.05 11.71
N CYS A 77 -4.90 -35.16 11.15
CA CYS A 77 -4.34 -36.49 11.35
C CYS A 77 -4.63 -37.40 10.15
N GLY A 78 -3.74 -38.36 9.94
CA GLY A 78 -3.82 -39.28 8.81
C GLY A 78 -3.35 -38.68 7.48
N PRO A 79 -3.44 -39.45 6.38
CA PRO A 79 -2.77 -39.14 5.12
C PRO A 79 -3.54 -38.15 4.25
N ASN A 80 -4.82 -37.92 4.55
CA ASN A 80 -5.73 -37.11 3.73
C ASN A 80 -5.61 -35.62 4.07
N VAL A 81 -4.44 -35.03 3.79
CA VAL A 81 -4.10 -33.63 4.11
C VAL A 81 -5.15 -32.63 3.59
N CYS A 82 -5.74 -32.88 2.43
CA CYS A 82 -6.76 -32.00 1.85
C CYS A 82 -8.09 -31.96 2.64
N ASN A 83 -8.29 -32.88 3.61
CA ASN A 83 -9.44 -32.88 4.49
C ASN A 83 -9.17 -32.12 5.80
N TYR A 84 -7.96 -31.63 6.02
CA TYR A 84 -7.61 -30.89 7.22
C TYR A 84 -8.35 -29.55 7.23
N THR A 85 -8.93 -29.18 8.37
CA THR A 85 -9.62 -27.89 8.49
C THR A 85 -8.65 -26.76 8.20
N GLY A 86 -9.06 -25.83 7.34
CA GLY A 86 -8.25 -24.68 6.95
C GLY A 86 -7.15 -24.99 5.95
N VAL A 87 -7.06 -26.21 5.41
CA VAL A 87 -6.12 -26.58 4.35
C VAL A 87 -6.88 -26.76 3.04
N PHE A 88 -6.45 -26.06 2.00
CA PHE A 88 -7.09 -26.06 0.69
C PHE A 88 -6.16 -26.62 -0.35
N CYS A 89 -6.62 -27.68 -1.02
CA CYS A 89 -5.89 -28.31 -2.11
C CYS A 89 -6.41 -27.86 -3.47
N ALA A 90 -5.52 -27.81 -4.46
CA ALA A 90 -5.85 -27.56 -5.86
C ALA A 90 -4.97 -28.41 -6.78
N PRO A 91 -5.34 -28.56 -8.06
CA PRO A 91 -4.44 -29.08 -9.08
C PRO A 91 -3.14 -28.24 -9.13
N ALA A 92 -2.00 -28.90 -9.19
CA ALA A 92 -0.71 -28.24 -9.32
C ALA A 92 -0.60 -27.49 -10.66
N LEU A 93 -0.01 -26.29 -10.64
CA LEU A 93 0.12 -25.44 -11.83
C LEU A 93 0.96 -26.09 -12.95
N ASP A 94 1.94 -26.92 -12.60
CA ASP A 94 2.81 -27.62 -13.54
C ASP A 94 2.28 -29.00 -13.94
N ASN A 95 1.29 -29.56 -13.21
CA ASN A 95 0.64 -30.82 -13.57
C ASN A 95 -0.79 -30.90 -12.99
N PRO A 96 -1.84 -30.75 -13.81
CA PRO A 96 -3.22 -30.72 -13.34
C PRO A 96 -3.73 -32.07 -12.79
N TYR A 97 -3.01 -33.17 -13.03
CA TYR A 97 -3.36 -34.51 -12.50
C TYR A 97 -2.82 -34.75 -11.08
N ILE A 98 -1.99 -33.85 -10.56
CA ILE A 98 -1.42 -33.94 -9.22
C ILE A 98 -2.05 -32.88 -8.33
N SER A 99 -2.65 -33.29 -7.22
CA SER A 99 -3.14 -32.36 -6.19
C SER A 99 -1.99 -31.87 -5.31
N THR A 100 -2.05 -30.62 -4.88
CA THR A 100 -1.12 -30.03 -3.90
C THR A 100 -1.86 -29.12 -2.93
N VAL A 101 -1.22 -28.74 -1.82
CA VAL A 101 -1.76 -27.73 -0.90
C VAL A 101 -1.47 -26.35 -1.49
N ALA A 102 -2.53 -25.66 -1.89
CA ALA A 102 -2.46 -24.35 -2.54
C ALA A 102 -2.82 -23.21 -1.60
N GLY A 103 -3.56 -23.47 -0.52
CA GLY A 103 -3.94 -22.45 0.46
C GLY A 103 -4.02 -22.98 1.88
N ILE A 104 -3.73 -22.10 2.83
CA ILE A 104 -4.02 -22.29 4.25
C ILE A 104 -4.81 -21.07 4.71
N ASP A 105 -5.97 -21.31 5.32
CA ASP A 105 -6.79 -20.29 5.98
C ASP A 105 -7.19 -20.77 7.38
N LEU A 106 -6.61 -20.14 8.41
CA LEU A 106 -6.91 -20.33 9.82
C LEU A 106 -7.37 -19.02 10.46
N ASN A 107 -8.01 -18.14 9.70
CA ASN A 107 -8.47 -16.86 10.18
C ASN A 107 -9.42 -17.02 11.38
N ARG A 108 -9.20 -16.19 12.42
CA ARG A 108 -10.00 -16.13 13.65
C ARG A 108 -10.09 -17.48 14.41
N ALA A 109 -9.12 -18.38 14.20
CA ALA A 109 -9.08 -19.68 14.86
C ALA A 109 -8.66 -19.59 16.35
N ASN A 110 -8.07 -18.47 16.77
CA ASN A 110 -7.64 -18.22 18.14
C ASN A 110 -6.62 -19.29 18.62
N ILE A 111 -5.73 -19.72 17.73
CA ILE A 111 -4.67 -20.71 17.97
C ILE A 111 -3.41 -20.01 18.52
N ALA A 112 -2.74 -20.61 19.51
CA ALA A 112 -1.42 -20.18 19.97
C ALA A 112 -0.34 -21.20 19.63
N GLY A 113 0.87 -20.70 19.38
CA GLY A 113 2.04 -21.51 19.02
C GLY A 113 3.03 -20.65 18.24
N TYR A 114 3.92 -21.29 17.49
CA TYR A 114 4.87 -20.61 16.60
C TYR A 114 4.87 -21.26 15.22
N LEU A 115 5.42 -20.56 14.22
CA LEU A 115 5.54 -21.04 12.85
C LEU A 115 6.85 -21.83 12.67
N PRO A 116 6.82 -23.16 12.45
CA PRO A 116 8.03 -23.95 12.31
C PRO A 116 8.69 -23.78 10.94
N VAL A 117 9.97 -24.13 10.85
CA VAL A 117 10.75 -24.05 9.60
C VAL A 117 10.22 -24.99 8.52
N GLU A 118 9.57 -26.10 8.90
CA GLU A 118 8.99 -27.09 8.00
C GLU A 118 7.85 -26.54 7.15
N LEU A 119 7.25 -25.37 7.48
CA LEU A 119 6.29 -24.71 6.61
C LEU A 119 6.89 -24.38 5.22
N GLY A 120 8.21 -24.22 5.13
CA GLY A 120 8.90 -24.06 3.84
C GLY A 120 8.82 -25.27 2.90
N LEU A 121 8.32 -26.42 3.36
CA LEU A 121 8.05 -27.59 2.52
C LEU A 121 6.80 -27.43 1.64
N LEU A 122 5.93 -26.47 1.94
CA LEU A 122 4.67 -26.20 1.23
C LEU A 122 4.90 -25.39 -0.06
N THR A 123 5.84 -25.81 -0.91
CA THR A 123 6.36 -24.99 -2.02
C THR A 123 5.33 -24.52 -3.05
N ASP A 124 4.16 -25.16 -3.09
CA ASP A 124 3.06 -24.81 -4.00
C ASP A 124 2.01 -23.88 -3.37
N LEU A 125 2.23 -23.43 -2.13
CA LEU A 125 1.31 -22.56 -1.41
C LEU A 125 1.23 -21.18 -2.08
N ALA A 126 0.01 -20.75 -2.39
CA ALA A 126 -0.31 -19.45 -2.96
C ALA A 126 -0.95 -18.51 -1.93
N LEU A 127 -1.72 -19.04 -0.97
CA LEU A 127 -2.42 -18.25 0.05
C LEU A 127 -2.02 -18.73 1.45
N PHE A 128 -1.62 -17.82 2.32
CA PHE A 128 -1.34 -18.12 3.72
C PHE A 128 -2.00 -17.09 4.63
N HIS A 129 -3.18 -17.44 5.14
CA HIS A 129 -4.01 -16.57 5.99
C HIS A 129 -4.14 -17.16 7.39
N ILE A 130 -3.62 -16.43 8.37
CA ILE A 130 -3.67 -16.81 9.79
C ILE A 130 -4.07 -15.62 10.67
N ASN A 131 -4.87 -14.69 10.14
CA ASN A 131 -5.32 -13.51 10.86
C ASN A 131 -6.02 -13.86 12.18
N SER A 132 -5.90 -13.01 13.20
CA SER A 132 -6.61 -13.14 14.48
C SER A 132 -6.32 -14.48 15.18
N ASN A 133 -5.04 -14.76 15.33
CA ASN A 133 -4.52 -15.86 16.12
C ASN A 133 -3.57 -15.33 17.20
N ARG A 134 -2.85 -16.22 17.88
CA ARG A 134 -1.88 -15.91 18.92
C ARG A 134 -0.53 -16.54 18.59
N PHE A 135 -0.17 -16.59 17.30
CA PHE A 135 1.15 -17.06 16.88
C PHE A 135 2.22 -16.07 17.31
N GLU A 136 3.32 -16.58 17.88
CA GLU A 136 4.44 -15.81 18.38
C GLU A 136 5.74 -16.15 17.65
N GLY A 137 6.80 -15.38 17.94
CA GLY A 137 8.11 -15.51 17.31
C GLY A 137 8.21 -14.78 15.96
N GLN A 138 9.19 -15.16 15.15
CA GLN A 138 9.46 -14.57 13.84
C GLN A 138 8.84 -15.41 12.72
N LEU A 139 8.62 -14.79 11.55
CA LEU A 139 8.38 -15.56 10.33
C LEU A 139 9.62 -16.40 9.98
N PRO A 140 9.47 -17.72 9.73
CA PRO A 140 10.62 -18.57 9.50
C PRO A 140 11.30 -18.24 8.16
N LYS A 141 12.63 -18.22 8.15
CA LYS A 141 13.42 -17.92 6.94
C LYS A 141 13.14 -18.87 5.77
N SER A 142 12.68 -20.09 6.07
CA SER A 142 12.31 -21.11 5.08
C SER A 142 11.09 -20.75 4.25
N LEU A 143 10.32 -19.70 4.61
CA LEU A 143 9.27 -19.18 3.71
C LEU A 143 9.85 -18.70 2.38
N ASN A 144 11.16 -18.45 2.28
CA ASN A 144 11.81 -18.15 0.99
C ASN A 144 11.63 -19.27 -0.05
N CYS A 145 11.25 -20.48 0.35
CA CYS A 145 10.94 -21.60 -0.54
C CYS A 145 9.56 -21.49 -1.20
N LEU A 146 8.67 -20.62 -0.71
CA LEU A 146 7.28 -20.50 -1.17
C LEU A 146 7.19 -19.58 -2.39
N LYS A 147 7.70 -20.05 -3.54
CA LYS A 147 7.83 -19.22 -4.75
C LYS A 147 6.49 -18.84 -5.40
N LEU A 148 5.43 -19.57 -5.09
CA LEU A 148 4.07 -19.29 -5.57
C LEU A 148 3.26 -18.42 -4.59
N LEU A 149 3.81 -18.07 -3.42
CA LEU A 149 3.06 -17.33 -2.41
C LEU A 149 2.67 -15.95 -2.95
N HIS A 150 1.36 -15.73 -3.03
CA HIS A 150 0.72 -14.58 -3.62
C HIS A 150 0.14 -13.66 -2.56
N GLU A 151 -0.49 -14.24 -1.54
CA GLU A 151 -1.08 -13.53 -0.41
C GLU A 151 -0.52 -14.06 0.90
N LEU A 152 0.01 -13.14 1.70
CA LEU A 152 0.52 -13.41 3.04
C LEU A 152 -0.23 -12.51 4.04
N ASP A 153 -1.17 -13.10 4.77
CA ASP A 153 -1.88 -12.45 5.87
C ASP A 153 -1.54 -13.15 7.19
N VAL A 154 -0.70 -12.47 7.98
CA VAL A 154 -0.32 -12.90 9.34
C VAL A 154 -0.76 -11.87 10.38
N SER A 155 -1.76 -11.05 10.05
CA SER A 155 -2.18 -9.93 10.87
C SER A 155 -2.87 -10.35 12.18
N ASN A 156 -2.89 -9.44 13.16
CA ASN A 156 -3.51 -9.68 14.47
C ASN A 156 -2.99 -10.98 15.13
N ASN A 157 -1.69 -11.01 15.36
CA ASN A 157 -0.95 -12.09 16.02
C ASN A 157 0.01 -11.48 17.06
N LYS A 158 0.91 -12.31 17.62
CA LYS A 158 1.98 -11.89 18.54
C LYS A 158 3.35 -12.05 17.89
N LEU A 159 3.44 -11.95 16.56
CA LEU A 159 4.70 -12.07 15.84
C LEU A 159 5.58 -10.87 16.19
N SER A 160 6.88 -11.10 16.34
CA SER A 160 7.85 -10.10 16.77
C SER A 160 9.17 -10.25 16.03
N GLY A 161 10.11 -9.35 16.28
CA GLY A 161 11.40 -9.27 15.58
C GLY A 161 11.47 -8.06 14.65
N GLU A 162 12.57 -7.95 13.91
CA GLU A 162 12.71 -6.94 12.87
C GLU A 162 11.80 -7.23 11.67
N PHE A 163 11.74 -6.30 10.71
CA PHE A 163 11.00 -6.50 9.46
C PHE A 163 11.40 -7.85 8.79
N PRO A 164 10.44 -8.71 8.42
CA PRO A 164 10.74 -10.04 7.93
C PRO A 164 11.31 -10.01 6.49
N SER A 165 12.64 -9.97 6.39
CA SER A 165 13.38 -9.90 5.11
C SER A 165 13.13 -11.06 4.15
N VAL A 166 12.53 -12.16 4.62
CA VAL A 166 12.10 -13.28 3.79
C VAL A 166 11.12 -12.86 2.69
N ILE A 167 10.36 -11.77 2.90
CA ILE A 167 9.44 -11.18 1.94
C ILE A 167 10.13 -10.84 0.62
N PHE A 168 11.38 -10.36 0.66
CA PHE A 168 12.14 -10.01 -0.54
C PHE A 168 12.50 -11.22 -1.41
N SER A 169 12.29 -12.45 -0.91
CA SER A 169 12.55 -13.70 -1.64
C SER A 169 11.31 -14.31 -2.27
N LEU A 170 10.15 -13.64 -2.19
CA LEU A 170 8.85 -14.10 -2.66
C LEU A 170 8.47 -13.39 -3.98
N PRO A 171 8.76 -14.00 -5.14
CA PRO A 171 8.63 -13.32 -6.43
C PRO A 171 7.17 -13.07 -6.86
N SER A 172 6.24 -13.85 -6.33
CA SER A 172 4.82 -13.82 -6.72
C SER A 172 3.94 -13.02 -5.77
N LEU A 173 4.52 -12.47 -4.69
CA LEU A 173 3.77 -11.80 -3.63
C LEU A 173 3.14 -10.51 -4.14
N LYS A 174 1.83 -10.35 -3.90
CA LYS A 174 1.04 -9.15 -4.24
C LYS A 174 0.33 -8.55 -3.05
N PHE A 175 -0.06 -9.36 -2.07
CA PHE A 175 -0.74 -8.90 -0.87
C PHE A 175 0.10 -9.23 0.36
N LEU A 176 0.46 -8.19 1.12
CA LEU A 176 1.20 -8.33 2.37
C LEU A 176 0.43 -7.65 3.52
N ASP A 177 -0.07 -8.46 4.44
CA ASP A 177 -0.68 -7.98 5.68
C ASP A 177 0.05 -8.54 6.91
N ILE A 178 0.78 -7.66 7.59
CA ILE A 178 1.50 -7.94 8.85
C ILE A 178 1.00 -7.03 10.00
N ARG A 179 -0.16 -6.38 9.83
CA ARG A 179 -0.67 -5.40 10.81
C ARG A 179 -1.04 -6.04 12.15
N PHE A 180 -1.12 -5.24 13.21
CA PHE A 180 -1.43 -5.71 14.57
C PHE A 180 -0.50 -6.85 15.02
N ASN A 181 0.80 -6.60 15.00
CA ASN A 181 1.83 -7.48 15.51
C ASN A 181 2.82 -6.67 16.37
N GLU A 182 3.94 -7.27 16.74
CA GLU A 182 5.01 -6.63 17.53
C GLU A 182 6.31 -6.48 16.76
N PHE A 183 6.26 -6.37 15.42
CA PHE A 183 7.45 -6.12 14.61
C PHE A 183 8.06 -4.75 14.95
N TYR A 184 9.38 -4.67 15.01
CA TYR A 184 10.10 -3.44 15.40
C TYR A 184 11.26 -3.12 14.45
N GLY A 185 11.94 -2.01 14.72
CA GLY A 185 13.09 -1.57 13.92
C GLY A 185 12.67 -0.90 12.61
N ASP A 186 13.61 -0.83 11.68
CA ASP A 186 13.39 -0.14 10.40
C ASP A 186 12.56 -0.99 9.42
N VAL A 187 11.79 -0.30 8.57
CA VAL A 187 11.20 -0.90 7.35
C VAL A 187 12.17 -0.67 6.19
N PRO A 188 12.76 -1.72 5.60
CA PRO A 188 13.75 -1.55 4.53
C PRO A 188 13.14 -0.89 3.29
N SER A 189 13.86 0.06 2.70
CA SER A 189 13.40 0.79 1.49
C SER A 189 13.07 -0.15 0.33
N GLN A 190 13.74 -1.31 0.25
CA GLN A 190 13.52 -2.35 -0.76
C GLN A 190 12.06 -2.83 -0.81
N LEU A 191 11.29 -2.70 0.28
CA LEU A 191 9.86 -3.02 0.31
C LEU A 191 9.07 -2.24 -0.74
N PHE A 192 9.41 -0.96 -0.92
CA PHE A 192 8.69 -0.08 -1.85
C PHE A 192 9.12 -0.26 -3.30
N ASP A 193 10.14 -1.09 -3.57
CA ASP A 193 10.49 -1.51 -4.93
C ASP A 193 9.82 -2.84 -5.32
N LEU A 194 9.11 -3.50 -4.40
CA LEU A 194 8.30 -4.67 -4.70
C LEU A 194 7.03 -4.28 -5.47
N THR A 195 6.59 -5.16 -6.36
CA THR A 195 5.36 -4.97 -7.14
C THR A 195 4.13 -5.46 -6.38
N LEU A 196 3.88 -4.92 -5.18
CA LEU A 196 2.71 -5.24 -4.37
C LEU A 196 1.47 -4.50 -4.85
N ASP A 197 0.31 -5.13 -4.69
CA ASP A 197 -1.01 -4.52 -4.92
C ASP A 197 -1.52 -3.86 -3.64
N ALA A 198 -1.22 -4.43 -2.46
CA ALA A 198 -1.64 -3.90 -1.16
C ALA A 198 -0.58 -4.14 -0.06
N LEU A 199 -0.41 -3.14 0.81
CA LEU A 199 0.56 -3.16 1.89
C LEU A 199 -0.03 -2.66 3.22
N PHE A 200 -0.11 -3.56 4.19
CA PHE A 200 -0.58 -3.28 5.55
C PHE A 200 0.49 -3.61 6.58
N ILE A 201 1.05 -2.58 7.22
CA ILE A 201 2.05 -2.74 8.29
C ILE A 201 1.66 -1.98 9.57
N ASN A 202 0.44 -1.46 9.64
CA ASN A 202 -0.04 -0.63 10.73
C ASN A 202 -0.08 -1.37 12.07
N ASN A 203 -0.07 -0.61 13.17
CA ASN A 203 -0.15 -1.13 14.53
C ASN A 203 0.96 -2.16 14.81
N ASN A 204 2.20 -1.74 14.55
CA ASN A 204 3.42 -2.44 14.92
C ASN A 204 4.30 -1.49 15.75
N LYS A 205 5.53 -1.89 16.05
CA LYS A 205 6.55 -1.10 16.76
C LYS A 205 7.64 -0.61 15.81
N PHE A 206 7.32 -0.45 14.51
CA PHE A 206 8.31 0.02 13.53
C PHE A 206 8.74 1.45 13.82
N ARG A 207 10.02 1.72 13.60
CA ARG A 207 10.65 3.03 13.78
C ARG A 207 11.52 3.32 12.56
N PHE A 208 11.04 4.12 11.62
CA PHE A 208 11.76 4.39 10.36
C PHE A 208 11.39 5.74 9.77
N ARG A 209 12.15 6.25 8.81
CA ARG A 209 11.74 7.42 8.02
C ARG A 209 11.18 6.96 6.69
N LEU A 210 10.16 7.65 6.16
CA LEU A 210 9.65 7.34 4.82
C LEU A 210 10.79 7.45 3.80
N PRO A 211 11.09 6.39 3.05
CA PRO A 211 12.24 6.39 2.16
C PRO A 211 11.91 7.15 0.87
N LYS A 212 12.95 7.67 0.22
CA LYS A 212 12.81 8.45 -1.03
C LYS A 212 12.24 7.63 -2.20
N ASN A 213 12.22 6.30 -2.11
CA ASN A 213 11.66 5.42 -3.13
C ASN A 213 10.24 4.94 -2.80
N ILE A 214 9.55 5.49 -1.78
CA ILE A 214 8.16 5.09 -1.46
C ILE A 214 7.23 5.15 -2.69
N GLY A 215 7.48 6.14 -3.55
CA GLY A 215 6.77 6.34 -4.81
C GLY A 215 6.99 5.31 -5.92
N ASN A 216 7.97 4.42 -5.75
CA ASN A 216 8.21 3.34 -6.72
C ASN A 216 7.14 2.24 -6.58
N SER A 217 6.47 2.18 -5.43
CA SER A 217 5.50 1.15 -5.12
C SER A 217 4.25 1.31 -5.97
N PRO A 218 3.77 0.24 -6.64
CA PRO A 218 2.55 0.30 -7.43
C PRO A 218 1.29 0.00 -6.61
N VAL A 219 1.37 0.07 -5.27
CA VAL A 219 0.26 -0.30 -4.39
C VAL A 219 -0.99 0.54 -4.65
N SER A 220 -2.12 -0.14 -4.52
CA SER A 220 -3.46 0.45 -4.48
C SER A 220 -3.86 0.90 -3.08
N VAL A 221 -3.43 0.17 -2.06
CA VAL A 221 -3.75 0.46 -0.65
C VAL A 221 -2.47 0.44 0.17
N LEU A 222 -2.22 1.53 0.90
CA LEU A 222 -1.05 1.71 1.74
C LEU A 222 -1.46 2.14 3.16
N VAL A 223 -1.24 1.26 4.13
CA VAL A 223 -1.59 1.52 5.54
C VAL A 223 -0.35 1.40 6.43
N LEU A 224 0.18 2.55 6.84
CA LEU A 224 1.37 2.67 7.71
C LEU A 224 1.02 3.17 9.12
N ALA A 225 -0.26 3.37 9.41
CA ALA A 225 -0.77 3.96 10.64
C ALA A 225 -0.22 3.34 11.94
N ASN A 226 -0.20 4.09 13.03
CA ASN A 226 0.19 3.62 14.35
C ASN A 226 1.59 2.98 14.36
N ASN A 227 2.58 3.69 13.81
CA ASN A 227 4.02 3.36 13.86
C ASN A 227 4.82 4.65 14.13
N ASP A 228 6.11 4.56 14.47
CA ASP A 228 6.97 5.74 14.66
C ASP A 228 7.68 6.08 13.34
N LEU A 229 7.13 7.01 12.54
CA LEU A 229 7.80 7.46 11.31
C LEU A 229 8.85 8.56 11.55
N GLN A 230 9.31 8.72 12.79
CA GLN A 230 10.43 9.58 13.21
C GLN A 230 10.36 11.02 12.69
N GLY A 231 9.17 11.64 12.73
CA GLY A 231 8.99 13.01 12.24
C GLY A 231 9.21 13.17 10.73
N SER A 232 9.15 12.08 9.96
CA SER A 232 9.32 12.10 8.51
C SER A 232 8.19 12.89 7.85
N CYS A 233 8.46 13.43 6.68
CA CYS A 233 7.47 14.09 5.84
C CYS A 233 7.21 13.27 4.59
N LEU A 234 6.16 13.60 3.86
CA LEU A 234 5.88 12.98 2.56
C LEU A 234 6.95 13.40 1.54
N PRO A 235 7.80 12.48 1.06
CA PRO A 235 8.83 12.81 0.07
C PRO A 235 8.19 13.05 -1.30
N GLN A 236 8.88 13.77 -2.19
CA GLN A 236 8.39 14.06 -3.54
C GLN A 236 7.94 12.81 -4.34
N SER A 237 8.61 11.67 -4.15
CA SER A 237 8.25 10.44 -4.85
C SER A 237 6.88 9.91 -4.43
N PHE A 238 6.38 10.20 -3.22
CA PHE A 238 5.06 9.75 -2.76
C PHE A 238 3.96 10.09 -3.78
N TYR A 239 4.05 11.26 -4.41
CA TYR A 239 3.09 11.73 -5.41
C TYR A 239 3.19 10.99 -6.76
N ASN A 240 4.24 10.20 -7.00
CA ASN A 240 4.38 9.35 -8.20
C ASN A 240 3.35 8.20 -8.21
N MET A 241 2.79 7.85 -7.05
CA MET A 241 1.77 6.80 -6.95
C MET A 241 0.39 7.25 -7.41
N GLY A 242 0.23 8.47 -7.94
CA GLY A 242 -1.10 9.02 -8.27
C GLY A 242 -1.91 8.25 -9.31
N LYS A 243 -1.30 7.32 -10.05
CA LYS A 243 -1.99 6.42 -10.98
C LYS A 243 -2.41 5.08 -10.37
N THR A 244 -1.83 4.70 -9.24
CA THR A 244 -2.01 3.36 -8.65
C THR A 244 -2.70 3.44 -7.30
N LEU A 245 -2.39 4.45 -6.49
CA LEU A 245 -2.85 4.58 -5.12
C LEU A 245 -4.29 5.05 -5.05
N HIS A 246 -5.12 4.25 -4.37
CA HIS A 246 -6.54 4.49 -4.11
C HIS A 246 -6.81 4.80 -2.64
N GLU A 247 -6.09 4.16 -1.72
CA GLU A 247 -6.27 4.40 -0.29
C GLU A 247 -4.93 4.56 0.40
N VAL A 248 -4.82 5.61 1.22
CA VAL A 248 -3.65 5.82 2.06
C VAL A 248 -4.02 6.29 3.46
N ILE A 249 -3.53 5.54 4.44
CA ILE A 249 -3.80 5.76 5.86
C ILE A 249 -2.47 5.82 6.62
N LEU A 250 -2.12 7.02 7.07
CA LEU A 250 -0.89 7.36 7.80
C LEU A 250 -1.21 7.91 9.20
N THR A 251 -2.39 7.59 9.72
CA THR A 251 -2.88 8.05 11.02
C THR A 251 -1.92 7.74 12.15
N ASN A 252 -1.70 8.69 13.06
CA ASN A 252 -0.90 8.48 14.28
C ASN A 252 0.49 7.90 13.97
N SER A 253 1.20 8.54 13.05
CA SER A 253 2.51 8.05 12.57
C SER A 253 3.65 9.05 12.73
N GLN A 254 3.42 10.16 13.44
CA GLN A 254 4.39 11.27 13.60
C GLN A 254 4.83 11.94 12.29
N ILE A 255 4.03 11.85 11.22
CA ILE A 255 4.33 12.55 9.97
C ILE A 255 4.34 14.06 10.22
N GLY A 256 5.34 14.77 9.70
CA GLY A 256 5.49 16.22 9.83
C GLY A 256 5.70 16.91 8.49
N GLY A 257 6.02 18.20 8.56
CA GLY A 257 6.19 19.05 7.38
C GLY A 257 4.86 19.50 6.78
N CYS A 258 4.93 20.02 5.55
CA CYS A 258 3.77 20.53 4.83
C CYS A 258 3.32 19.56 3.73
N LEU A 259 2.04 19.61 3.38
CA LEU A 259 1.56 19.01 2.14
C LEU A 259 1.98 19.89 0.96
N ASN A 260 2.60 19.29 -0.06
CA ASN A 260 3.02 20.02 -1.26
C ASN A 260 1.89 20.03 -2.30
N ARG A 261 1.95 20.97 -3.25
CA ARG A 261 0.95 21.09 -4.33
C ARG A 261 0.80 19.81 -5.17
N GLU A 262 1.84 18.99 -5.23
CA GLU A 262 1.83 17.72 -5.96
C GLU A 262 0.88 16.69 -5.33
N VAL A 263 0.32 16.92 -4.14
CA VAL A 263 -0.75 16.09 -3.55
C VAL A 263 -1.95 15.95 -4.49
N GLY A 264 -2.27 16.97 -5.28
CA GLY A 264 -3.35 16.93 -6.28
C GLY A 264 -3.13 15.92 -7.40
N LEU A 265 -1.89 15.41 -7.58
CA LEU A 265 -1.60 14.34 -8.55
C LEU A 265 -2.18 12.98 -8.11
N LEU A 266 -2.51 12.82 -6.83
CA LEU A 266 -3.10 11.61 -6.26
C LEU A 266 -4.61 11.54 -6.58
N ASN A 267 -4.97 11.74 -7.84
CA ASN A 267 -6.35 11.95 -8.25
C ASN A 267 -7.21 10.66 -8.31
N GLN A 268 -6.58 9.50 -8.13
CA GLN A 268 -7.27 8.21 -7.98
C GLN A 268 -7.58 7.86 -6.51
N LEU A 269 -7.11 8.65 -5.55
CA LEU A 269 -7.38 8.42 -4.13
C LEU A 269 -8.87 8.59 -3.82
N THR A 270 -9.43 7.61 -3.12
CA THR A 270 -10.75 7.64 -2.49
C THR A 270 -10.65 7.88 -0.99
N VAL A 271 -9.60 7.37 -0.34
CA VAL A 271 -9.36 7.56 1.10
C VAL A 271 -8.00 8.22 1.32
N PHE A 272 -8.00 9.38 1.97
CA PHE A 272 -6.79 10.04 2.44
C PHE A 272 -6.90 10.37 3.93
N ASP A 273 -6.26 9.55 4.75
CA ASP A 273 -6.20 9.75 6.20
C ASP A 273 -4.76 10.02 6.66
N VAL A 274 -4.52 11.24 7.11
CA VAL A 274 -3.27 11.69 7.74
C VAL A 274 -3.50 12.27 9.12
N SER A 275 -4.58 11.85 9.78
CA SER A 275 -4.96 12.34 11.10
C SER A 275 -3.94 12.00 12.19
N PHE A 276 -3.99 12.73 13.32
CA PHE A 276 -3.11 12.50 14.48
C PHE A 276 -1.61 12.55 14.13
N ASN A 277 -1.23 13.55 13.34
CA ASN A 277 0.15 13.75 12.93
C ASN A 277 0.66 15.15 13.34
N ASN A 278 1.87 15.48 12.92
CA ASN A 278 2.53 16.76 13.15
C ASN A 278 2.57 17.62 11.88
N LEU A 279 1.66 17.41 10.93
CA LEU A 279 1.61 18.18 9.69
C LEU A 279 1.27 19.64 9.97
N VAL A 280 1.93 20.55 9.25
CA VAL A 280 1.83 22.00 9.40
C VAL A 280 1.55 22.65 8.04
N GLY A 281 1.24 23.95 8.07
CA GLY A 281 1.04 24.75 6.87
C GLY A 281 -0.40 24.76 6.40
N SER A 282 -0.64 25.29 5.20
CA SER A 282 -1.97 25.34 4.58
C SER A 282 -2.24 24.13 3.71
N LEU A 283 -3.52 23.84 3.49
CA LEU A 283 -3.93 22.85 2.50
C LEU A 283 -3.71 23.43 1.08
N PRO A 284 -3.05 22.69 0.16
CA PRO A 284 -2.89 23.14 -1.22
C PRO A 284 -4.22 23.20 -1.98
N GLU A 285 -4.44 24.26 -2.75
CA GLU A 285 -5.60 24.40 -3.65
C GLU A 285 -5.73 23.25 -4.66
N THR A 286 -4.60 22.63 -5.04
CA THR A 286 -4.55 21.49 -5.95
C THR A 286 -5.20 20.22 -5.40
N MET A 287 -5.50 20.14 -4.10
CA MET A 287 -6.32 19.05 -3.55
C MET A 287 -7.72 19.00 -4.18
N GLY A 288 -8.21 20.11 -4.74
CA GLY A 288 -9.44 20.14 -5.55
C GLY A 288 -9.37 19.31 -6.84
N ASP A 289 -8.20 18.85 -7.28
CA ASP A 289 -8.04 17.95 -8.43
C ASP A 289 -8.25 16.47 -8.06
N MET A 290 -8.35 16.14 -6.77
CA MET A 290 -8.55 14.78 -6.26
C MET A 290 -10.01 14.33 -6.38
N LYS A 291 -10.53 14.28 -7.60
CA LYS A 291 -11.96 14.12 -7.91
C LYS A 291 -12.58 12.81 -7.40
N SER A 292 -11.77 11.77 -7.20
CA SER A 292 -12.22 10.49 -6.67
C SER A 292 -12.27 10.45 -5.14
N LEU A 293 -11.84 11.50 -4.45
CA LEU A 293 -11.71 11.51 -2.99
C LEU A 293 -13.10 11.48 -2.34
N GLU A 294 -13.32 10.45 -1.53
CA GLU A 294 -14.57 10.18 -0.80
C GLU A 294 -14.41 10.50 0.69
N GLN A 295 -13.26 10.13 1.26
CA GLN A 295 -12.96 10.24 2.68
C GLN A 295 -11.66 11.04 2.88
N LEU A 296 -11.77 12.22 3.47
CA LEU A 296 -10.62 13.07 3.81
C LEU A 296 -10.57 13.29 5.32
N ASN A 297 -9.58 12.68 5.98
CA ASN A 297 -9.34 12.89 7.40
C ASN A 297 -7.96 13.50 7.66
N ILE A 298 -7.97 14.74 8.14
CA ILE A 298 -6.77 15.50 8.50
C ILE A 298 -6.80 15.97 9.96
N GLU A 299 -7.67 15.38 10.79
CA GLU A 299 -7.88 15.81 12.16
C GLU A 299 -6.61 15.72 13.01
N ASN A 300 -6.56 16.48 14.10
CA ASN A 300 -5.46 16.40 15.09
C ASN A 300 -4.08 16.58 14.43
N ASN A 301 -3.94 17.68 13.68
CA ASN A 301 -2.69 18.15 13.10
C ASN A 301 -2.44 19.62 13.49
N LYS A 302 -1.49 20.27 12.83
CA LYS A 302 -1.16 21.69 13.01
C LYS A 302 -1.37 22.46 11.70
N PHE A 303 -2.33 22.05 10.87
CA PHE A 303 -2.71 22.77 9.66
C PHE A 303 -3.30 24.13 10.00
N SER A 304 -3.08 25.12 9.15
CA SER A 304 -3.50 26.51 9.36
C SER A 304 -3.85 27.22 8.06
N GLY A 305 -4.25 28.48 8.16
CA GLY A 305 -4.75 29.24 7.01
C GLY A 305 -6.21 28.94 6.72
N TYR A 306 -6.59 28.99 5.45
CA TYR A 306 -7.97 28.81 5.00
C TYR A 306 -8.17 27.43 4.39
N ILE A 307 -9.36 26.85 4.58
CA ILE A 307 -9.80 25.68 3.82
C ILE A 307 -10.03 26.10 2.35
N PRO A 308 -9.37 25.48 1.38
CA PRO A 308 -9.66 25.69 -0.05
C PRO A 308 -11.11 25.37 -0.40
N GLU A 309 -11.79 26.29 -1.07
CA GLU A 309 -13.16 26.06 -1.55
C GLU A 309 -13.23 24.88 -2.53
N SER A 310 -12.16 24.65 -3.28
CA SER A 310 -12.03 23.56 -4.24
C SER A 310 -12.18 22.18 -3.59
N ILE A 311 -11.70 21.98 -2.36
CA ILE A 311 -11.83 20.72 -1.60
C ILE A 311 -13.31 20.46 -1.26
N CYS A 312 -14.00 21.46 -0.73
CA CYS A 312 -15.41 21.34 -0.34
C CYS A 312 -16.38 21.22 -1.53
N ARG A 313 -15.89 21.35 -2.76
CA ARG A 313 -16.64 21.15 -4.01
C ARG A 313 -16.28 19.85 -4.73
N LEU A 314 -15.43 19.01 -4.14
CA LEU A 314 -15.06 17.72 -4.72
C LEU A 314 -16.33 16.87 -4.96
N PRO A 315 -16.47 16.27 -6.16
CA PRO A 315 -17.74 15.67 -6.56
C PRO A 315 -18.07 14.37 -5.82
N SER A 316 -17.06 13.68 -5.32
CA SER A 316 -17.20 12.38 -4.66
C SER A 316 -17.04 12.46 -3.14
N LEU A 317 -16.78 13.64 -2.58
CA LEU A 317 -16.44 13.81 -1.17
C LEU A 317 -17.66 13.59 -0.27
N GLU A 318 -17.60 12.57 0.57
CA GLU A 318 -18.67 12.19 1.48
C GLU A 318 -18.39 12.68 2.90
N ASN A 319 -17.15 12.52 3.37
CA ASN A 319 -16.73 12.92 4.70
C ASN A 319 -15.44 13.75 4.66
N PHE A 320 -15.48 14.91 5.32
CA PHE A 320 -14.31 15.75 5.52
C PHE A 320 -14.12 16.12 7.01
N THR A 321 -13.20 15.43 7.67
CA THR A 321 -12.85 15.70 9.06
C THR A 321 -11.57 16.54 9.12
N TYR A 322 -11.68 17.80 9.56
CA TYR A 322 -10.55 18.74 9.71
C TYR A 322 -10.47 19.34 11.11
N SER A 323 -11.08 18.69 12.08
CA SER A 323 -11.11 19.10 13.48
C SER A 323 -9.73 19.09 14.12
N TYR A 324 -9.60 19.82 15.24
CA TYR A 324 -8.38 19.91 16.04
C TYR A 324 -7.14 20.42 15.29
N ASN A 325 -7.33 21.33 14.33
CA ASN A 325 -6.26 22.06 13.62
C ASN A 325 -6.22 23.56 14.04
N PHE A 326 -5.61 24.43 13.25
CA PHE A 326 -5.52 25.87 13.45
C PHE A 326 -6.05 26.66 12.23
N PHE A 327 -7.05 26.12 11.52
CA PHE A 327 -7.67 26.83 10.39
C PHE A 327 -8.36 28.10 10.87
N SER A 328 -8.15 29.21 10.16
CA SER A 328 -8.68 30.53 10.48
C SER A 328 -9.84 30.95 9.57
N GLY A 329 -10.18 30.16 8.56
CA GLY A 329 -11.38 30.38 7.77
C GLY A 329 -11.82 29.16 6.98
N GLU A 330 -13.13 29.05 6.78
CA GLU A 330 -13.77 28.02 5.99
C GLU A 330 -14.80 28.65 5.03
N PRO A 331 -14.84 28.25 3.76
CA PRO A 331 -15.85 28.70 2.82
C PRO A 331 -17.26 28.20 3.21
N PRO A 332 -18.33 28.99 2.96
CA PRO A 332 -19.71 28.57 3.24
C PRO A 332 -20.13 27.27 2.53
N VAL A 333 -19.48 26.91 1.42
CA VAL A 333 -19.74 25.65 0.71
C VAL A 333 -19.40 24.42 1.56
N CYS A 334 -18.42 24.51 2.47
CA CYS A 334 -18.04 23.39 3.34
C CYS A 334 -19.18 23.01 4.31
N LEU A 335 -20.03 23.98 4.68
CA LEU A 335 -21.21 23.74 5.51
C LEU A 335 -22.32 22.96 4.80
N ARG A 336 -22.18 22.71 3.49
CA ARG A 336 -23.09 21.89 2.68
C ARG A 336 -22.59 20.45 2.49
N LEU A 337 -21.42 20.10 3.02
CA LEU A 337 -20.92 18.74 3.01
C LEU A 337 -21.85 17.83 3.81
N GLN A 338 -22.00 16.58 3.37
CA GLN A 338 -22.88 15.61 4.04
C GLN A 338 -22.39 15.31 5.45
N GLU A 339 -21.10 15.02 5.60
CA GLU A 339 -20.44 14.84 6.89
C GLU A 339 -19.16 15.67 6.98
N PHE A 340 -19.03 16.46 8.05
CA PHE A 340 -17.80 17.19 8.37
C PHE A 340 -17.66 17.44 9.87
N ASP A 341 -16.42 17.56 10.37
CA ASP A 341 -16.11 18.02 11.74
C ASP A 341 -15.07 19.15 11.67
N ASP A 342 -15.47 20.34 12.12
CA ASP A 342 -14.69 21.59 12.12
C ASP A 342 -14.24 22.03 13.52
N ARG A 343 -14.54 21.24 14.57
CA ARG A 343 -14.31 21.63 15.96
C ARG A 343 -12.83 21.76 16.26
N GLY A 344 -12.49 22.52 17.29
CA GLY A 344 -11.10 22.65 17.74
C GLY A 344 -10.19 23.34 16.71
N ASN A 345 -10.73 24.22 15.87
CA ASN A 345 -9.99 25.10 14.97
C ASN A 345 -9.96 26.55 15.51
N CYS A 346 -9.56 27.49 14.66
CA CYS A 346 -9.52 28.93 14.92
C CYS A 346 -10.55 29.69 14.06
N LEU A 347 -11.71 29.08 13.79
CA LEU A 347 -12.73 29.59 12.88
C LEU A 347 -13.61 30.63 13.60
N PRO A 348 -13.63 31.90 13.15
CA PRO A 348 -14.51 32.90 13.74
C PRO A 348 -15.97 32.48 13.61
N LEU A 349 -16.76 32.71 14.68
CA LEU A 349 -18.22 32.50 14.69
C LEU A 349 -18.70 31.04 14.56
N ARG A 350 -17.80 30.05 14.59
CA ARG A 350 -18.14 28.62 14.66
C ARG A 350 -18.16 28.12 16.11
N PRO A 351 -18.97 27.11 16.44
CA PRO A 351 -19.02 26.55 17.79
C PRO A 351 -17.79 25.67 18.08
N MET A 352 -17.51 25.43 19.37
CA MET A 352 -16.49 24.46 19.84
C MET A 352 -15.08 24.68 19.27
N GLN A 353 -14.67 25.94 19.13
CA GLN A 353 -13.36 26.33 18.61
C GLN A 353 -12.32 26.47 19.73
N ARG A 354 -11.03 26.51 19.35
CA ARG A 354 -9.93 26.81 20.27
C ARG A 354 -10.09 28.19 20.89
N SER A 355 -9.43 28.42 22.02
CA SER A 355 -9.42 29.73 22.64
C SER A 355 -8.72 30.77 21.74
N PRO A 356 -9.14 32.05 21.75
CA PRO A 356 -8.44 33.11 21.02
C PRO A 356 -6.95 33.23 21.37
N ALA A 357 -6.59 32.91 22.62
CA ALA A 357 -5.21 32.93 23.08
C ALA A 357 -4.35 31.85 22.41
N GLU A 358 -4.86 30.62 22.30
CA GLU A 358 -4.17 29.52 21.58
C GLU A 358 -4.01 29.85 20.10
N CYS A 359 -5.06 30.34 19.45
CA CYS A 359 -5.02 30.73 18.04
C CYS A 359 -4.00 31.85 17.78
N LYS A 360 -4.01 32.89 18.61
CA LYS A 360 -3.04 33.99 18.53
C LYS A 360 -1.61 33.49 18.75
N SER A 361 -1.41 32.64 19.76
CA SER A 361 -0.10 32.06 20.08
C SER A 361 0.44 31.18 18.96
N PHE A 362 -0.41 30.45 18.25
CA PHE A 362 0.03 29.66 17.09
C PHE A 362 0.39 30.57 15.92
N SER A 363 -0.48 31.54 15.60
CA SER A 363 -0.28 32.46 14.47
C SER A 363 0.95 33.37 14.58
N SER A 364 1.51 33.57 15.78
CA SER A 364 2.72 34.37 15.98
C SER A 364 4.00 33.70 15.47
N TYR A 365 3.97 32.41 15.15
CA TYR A 365 5.13 31.67 14.64
C TYR A 365 4.91 31.30 13.17
N PRO A 366 5.60 31.97 12.22
CA PRO A 366 5.44 31.67 10.80
C PRO A 366 5.97 30.26 10.49
N ILE A 367 5.21 29.52 9.70
CA ILE A 367 5.58 28.16 9.26
C ILE A 367 6.45 28.27 8.01
N ASN A 368 7.65 27.70 8.05
CA ASN A 368 8.53 27.60 6.88
C ASN A 368 8.50 26.17 6.33
N CYS A 369 7.69 25.91 5.30
CA CYS A 369 7.62 24.58 4.70
C CYS A 369 8.96 24.10 4.08
N ALA A 370 9.84 25.03 3.69
CA ALA A 370 11.14 24.66 3.10
C ALA A 370 12.12 24.06 4.13
N SER A 371 11.93 24.30 5.43
CA SER A 371 12.86 23.83 6.46
C SER A 371 12.77 22.32 6.73
N PHE A 372 11.75 21.63 6.23
CA PHE A 372 11.54 20.20 6.49
C PHE A 372 12.34 19.28 5.56
N GLY A 373 12.96 19.81 4.49
CA GLY A 373 13.85 19.04 3.61
C GLY A 373 13.18 18.01 2.69
N CYS A 374 11.86 18.13 2.51
CA CYS A 374 10.99 17.19 1.77
C CYS A 374 10.77 17.60 0.32
N SER A 375 10.95 18.89 0.05
CA SER A 375 10.85 19.49 -1.28
C SER A 375 12.26 19.60 -1.87
N PRO A 376 12.44 19.43 -3.19
CA PRO A 376 13.71 19.75 -3.83
C PRO A 376 14.03 21.24 -3.60
N PRO A 377 15.32 21.63 -3.56
CA PRO A 377 15.69 23.04 -3.56
C PRO A 377 14.98 23.74 -4.71
N SER A 378 14.42 24.93 -4.46
CA SER A 378 13.93 25.78 -5.54
C SER A 378 15.02 25.90 -6.62
N PRO A 379 14.68 25.74 -7.92
CA PRO A 379 15.65 25.91 -8.99
C PRO A 379 16.29 27.30 -8.86
N PRO A 380 17.59 27.44 -9.20
CA PRO A 380 18.25 28.74 -9.16
C PRO A 380 17.47 29.75 -10.02
N PRO A 381 17.42 31.03 -9.63
CA PRO A 381 16.75 32.05 -10.42
C PRO A 381 17.31 32.03 -11.86
N PRO A 382 16.46 32.26 -12.88
CA PRO A 382 16.92 32.30 -14.26
C PRO A 382 18.05 33.32 -14.38
N PRO A 383 19.10 33.04 -15.18
CA PRO A 383 20.16 33.99 -15.42
C PRO A 383 19.56 35.30 -15.98
N PRO A 384 20.11 36.47 -15.61
CA PRO A 384 19.62 37.74 -16.13
C PRO A 384 19.60 37.71 -17.67
N PRO A 385 18.59 38.30 -18.32
CA PRO A 385 18.49 38.31 -19.77
C PRO A 385 19.78 38.88 -20.37
N SER A 386 20.30 38.17 -21.38
CA SER A 386 21.46 38.62 -22.14
C SER A 386 21.24 40.02 -22.69
N PRO A 387 22.25 40.91 -22.66
CA PRO A 387 22.12 42.24 -23.23
C PRO A 387 21.73 42.14 -24.71
N PRO A 388 20.91 43.08 -25.21
CA PRO A 388 20.46 43.07 -26.60
C PRO A 388 21.67 43.09 -27.55
N PRO A 389 21.60 42.36 -28.67
CA PRO A 389 22.69 42.35 -29.64
C PRO A 389 22.91 43.77 -30.19
N PRO A 390 24.17 44.15 -30.49
CA PRO A 390 24.45 45.43 -31.11
C PRO A 390 23.73 45.56 -32.45
N PRO A 391 23.34 46.78 -32.86
CA PRO A 391 22.63 46.99 -34.12
C PRO A 391 23.45 46.46 -35.31
N PRO A 392 22.79 45.90 -36.33
CA PRO A 392 23.48 45.31 -37.47
C PRO A 392 24.29 46.36 -38.21
N TYR A 393 25.58 46.05 -38.43
CA TYR A 393 26.45 46.84 -39.29
C TYR A 393 25.91 46.80 -40.73
N VAL A 394 25.55 47.97 -41.26
CA VAL A 394 25.14 48.14 -42.65
C VAL A 394 26.38 48.01 -43.54
N TYR A 395 26.52 46.87 -44.21
CA TYR A 395 27.51 46.72 -45.28
C TYR A 395 26.96 47.33 -46.59
N PRO A 396 27.76 48.06 -47.38
CA PRO A 396 27.35 48.53 -48.70
C PRO A 396 27.14 47.35 -49.65
N SER A 397 26.10 47.43 -50.49
CA SER A 397 25.72 46.38 -51.44
C SER A 397 26.82 46.12 -52.50
N PRO A 398 27.05 44.85 -52.88
CA PRO A 398 28.03 44.51 -53.92
C PRO A 398 27.48 44.78 -55.34
N PRO A 399 28.36 45.03 -56.33
CA PRO A 399 27.98 45.29 -57.71
C PRO A 399 27.49 44.01 -58.45
N PRO A 400 26.71 44.17 -59.54
CA PRO A 400 26.03 43.06 -60.20
C PRO A 400 26.97 42.14 -61.00
N PRO A 401 26.63 40.85 -61.17
CA PRO A 401 27.46 39.86 -61.84
C PRO A 401 27.37 39.93 -63.38
N PRO A 402 28.37 39.36 -64.11
CA PRO A 402 28.38 39.34 -65.57
C PRO A 402 27.49 38.24 -66.17
N TYR A 403 27.05 38.46 -67.41
CA TYR A 403 26.19 37.58 -68.21
C TYR A 403 26.84 36.22 -68.55
N GLU A 404 26.12 35.12 -68.29
CA GLU A 404 26.43 33.77 -68.75
C GLU A 404 25.63 33.42 -70.03
N TYR A 405 26.29 32.78 -71.00
CA TYR A 405 25.68 32.24 -72.24
C TYR A 405 25.13 30.82 -72.01
N PRO A 406 24.07 30.40 -72.75
CA PRO A 406 23.38 29.13 -72.51
C PRO A 406 24.13 27.91 -73.08
N PRO A 407 23.90 26.70 -72.52
CA PRO A 407 24.61 25.47 -72.88
C PRO A 407 24.03 24.76 -74.13
N PRO A 408 24.81 23.90 -74.82
CA PRO A 408 24.32 23.10 -75.93
C PRO A 408 23.58 21.81 -75.48
N PRO A 409 22.73 21.20 -76.34
CA PRO A 409 21.86 20.09 -75.95
C PRO A 409 22.55 18.71 -75.99
N CYS A 410 22.04 17.81 -75.14
CA CYS A 410 22.40 16.40 -75.02
C CYS A 410 22.18 15.58 -76.30
N ALA A 411 23.07 14.60 -76.53
CA ALA A 411 22.85 13.48 -77.43
C ALA A 411 22.93 12.15 -76.65
N LEU A 412 21.96 11.27 -76.91
CA LEU A 412 21.83 9.87 -76.49
C LEU A 412 21.39 9.08 -77.75
N PRO A 413 21.40 7.74 -77.79
CA PRO A 413 22.49 6.79 -77.59
C PRO A 413 22.52 5.75 -78.75
N THR A 414 23.17 4.58 -78.52
CA THR A 414 23.08 3.26 -79.21
C THR A 414 24.22 2.91 -80.21
N PRO A 415 24.47 1.61 -80.55
CA PRO A 415 24.13 0.32 -79.90
C PRO A 415 25.34 -0.66 -79.76
N VAL A 416 25.01 -1.89 -79.35
CA VAL A 416 25.79 -3.01 -78.77
C VAL A 416 26.51 -3.94 -79.80
N HIS A 417 27.40 -4.80 -79.27
CA HIS A 417 27.94 -6.10 -79.78
C HIS A 417 29.31 -6.04 -80.49
N TYR A 418 30.30 -6.89 -80.18
CA TYR A 418 30.29 -8.30 -79.72
C TYR A 418 31.11 -8.57 -78.46
#